data_AF-A0A3D5EG39-F1
#
_entry.id   AF-A0A3D5EG39-F1
#
_cell.length_a   1.000
_cell.length_b   1.000
_cell.length_c   1.000
_cell.angle_alpha   90.00
_cell.angle_beta   90.00
_cell.angle_gamma   90.00
#
_symmetry.space_group_name_H-M   'P 1'
#
loop_
_entity.id
_entity.type
_entity.pdbx_description
1 polymer ?
#
loop_
_entity_poly.entity_id
_entity_poly.type
_entity_poly.pdbx_seq_one_letter_code
_entity_poly.pdbx_strand_id
1 'polypeptide(L)'
;MLLETMWYNARENSTRASEGARKAAYAGIAIIWVFRDASTNQSSIPSSLVISGFLLIVALGFDLFQYIYMGEYYRQKAKNIKRELVAQGIPDIEHGDKNHTLPENFHSTSYILYWIKLTSIFLAYLVILSYLIELYLIS
;
A
#
# COMPACT_ATOMS: atom_id res chain seq x y z
N MET A 1 17.79 -17.45 -16.09
CA MET A 1 16.39 -17.83 -16.39
C MET A 1 15.54 -18.00 -15.12
N LEU A 2 15.95 -18.81 -14.12
CA LEU A 2 15.14 -19.02 -12.90
C LEU A 2 15.03 -17.78 -11.99
N LEU A 3 16.10 -17.00 -11.87
CA LEU A 3 16.13 -15.83 -10.97
C LEU A 3 15.26 -14.67 -11.48
N GLU A 4 15.32 -14.37 -12.78
CA GLU A 4 14.53 -13.29 -13.39
C GLU A 4 13.02 -13.54 -13.30
N THR A 5 12.60 -14.80 -13.49
CA THR A 5 11.18 -15.17 -13.32
C THR A 5 10.74 -15.05 -11.87
N MET A 6 11.58 -15.39 -10.89
CA MET A 6 11.29 -15.17 -9.47
C MET A 6 11.12 -13.69 -9.13
N TRP A 7 12.01 -12.82 -9.61
CA TRP A 7 11.90 -11.37 -9.40
C TRP A 7 10.66 -10.77 -10.08
N TYR A 8 10.37 -11.20 -11.30
CA TYR A 8 9.17 -10.80 -12.03
C TYR A 8 7.90 -11.16 -11.23
N ASN A 9 7.80 -12.42 -10.80
CA ASN A 9 6.67 -12.90 -10.01
C ASN A 9 6.55 -12.17 -8.67
N ALA A 10 7.66 -11.90 -7.98
CA ALA A 10 7.65 -11.16 -6.72
C ALA A 10 7.13 -9.72 -6.90
N ARG A 11 7.51 -9.05 -7.99
CA ARG A 11 7.03 -7.70 -8.33
C ARG A 11 5.54 -7.71 -8.68
N GLU A 12 5.09 -8.69 -9.45
CA GLU A 12 3.67 -8.82 -9.81
C GLU A 12 2.82 -9.10 -8.56
N ASN A 13 3.22 -10.06 -7.74
CA ASN A 13 2.49 -10.43 -6.52
C ASN A 13 2.45 -9.30 -5.49
N SER A 14 3.54 -8.55 -5.30
CA SER A 14 3.54 -7.39 -4.39
C SER A 14 2.65 -6.24 -4.88
N THR A 15 2.56 -6.07 -6.21
CA THR A 15 1.62 -5.11 -6.83
C THR A 15 0.18 -5.53 -6.54
N ARG A 16 -0.18 -6.78 -6.84
CA ARG A 16 -1.52 -7.34 -6.59
C ARG A 16 -1.88 -7.30 -5.10
N ALA A 17 -0.93 -7.60 -4.22
CA ALA A 17 -1.12 -7.52 -2.78
C ALA A 17 -1.45 -6.10 -2.31
N SER A 18 -0.76 -5.08 -2.86
CA SER A 18 -1.04 -3.67 -2.54
C SER A 18 -2.42 -3.23 -3.02
N GLU A 19 -2.84 -3.67 -4.20
CA GLU A 19 -4.21 -3.42 -4.70
C GLU A 19 -5.26 -4.10 -3.83
N GLY A 20 -5.04 -5.36 -3.45
CA GLY A 20 -5.91 -6.11 -2.55
C GLY A 20 -6.01 -5.45 -1.19
N ALA A 21 -4.87 -5.03 -0.62
CA ALA A 21 -4.79 -4.28 0.64
C ALA A 21 -5.62 -3.00 0.60
N ARG A 22 -5.52 -2.21 -0.48
CA ARG A 22 -6.31 -0.99 -0.64
C ARG A 22 -7.82 -1.28 -0.71
N LYS A 23 -8.22 -2.27 -1.51
CA LYS A 23 -9.62 -2.70 -1.62
C LYS A 23 -10.16 -3.18 -0.27
N ALA A 24 -9.37 -3.98 0.46
CA ALA A 24 -9.72 -4.43 1.81
C ALA A 24 -9.86 -3.25 2.77
N ALA A 25 -8.98 -2.25 2.72
CA ALA A 25 -9.10 -1.07 3.58
C ALA A 25 -10.38 -0.27 3.31
N TYR A 26 -10.74 -0.04 2.03
CA TYR A 26 -12.01 0.62 1.71
C TYR A 26 -13.23 -0.20 2.12
N ALA A 27 -13.19 -1.53 1.93
CA ALA A 27 -14.27 -2.42 2.38
C ALA A 27 -14.40 -2.41 3.91
N GLY A 28 -13.30 -2.45 4.65
CA GLY A 28 -13.30 -2.36 6.11
C GLY A 28 -13.86 -1.04 6.62
N ILE A 29 -13.50 0.09 6.00
CA ILE A 29 -14.09 1.40 6.33
C ILE A 29 -15.60 1.40 6.06
N ALA A 30 -16.04 0.81 4.95
CA ALA A 30 -17.47 0.68 4.65
C ALA A 30 -18.21 -0.17 5.69
N ILE A 31 -17.62 -1.28 6.14
CA ILE A 31 -18.18 -2.11 7.23
C ILE A 31 -18.35 -1.29 8.51
N ILE A 32 -17.32 -0.54 8.91
CA ILE A 32 -17.38 0.32 10.11
C ILE A 32 -18.50 1.34 10.00
N TRP A 33 -18.70 1.92 8.81
CA TRP A 33 -19.74 2.92 8.56
C TRP A 33 -21.16 2.37 8.74
N VAL A 34 -21.38 1.07 8.48
CA VAL A 34 -22.70 0.42 8.68
C VAL A 34 -23.12 0.46 10.16
N PHE A 35 -22.16 0.42 11.09
CA PHE A 35 -22.41 0.46 12.53
C PHE A 35 -22.50 1.87 13.11
N ARG A 36 -22.54 2.90 12.25
CA ARG A 36 -22.76 4.28 12.68
C ARG A 36 -24.21 4.43 13.17
N ASP A 37 -24.39 4.76 14.44
CA ASP A 37 -25.70 5.11 14.96
C ASP A 37 -26.09 6.54 14.50
N ALA A 38 -27.19 6.66 13.78
CA ALA A 38 -27.74 7.93 13.31
C ALA A 38 -28.97 8.40 14.13
N SER A 39 -29.41 7.61 15.12
CA SER A 39 -30.64 7.84 15.87
C SER A 39 -30.46 8.81 17.05
N THR A 40 -29.23 8.99 17.53
CA THR A 40 -28.90 9.96 18.56
C THR A 40 -28.30 11.22 17.93
N ASN A 41 -28.53 12.40 18.53
CA ASN A 41 -27.92 13.68 18.09
C ASN A 41 -26.37 13.65 18.08
N GLN A 42 -25.76 12.55 18.53
CA GLN A 42 -24.35 12.23 18.39
C GLN A 42 -24.21 10.99 17.51
N SER A 43 -23.87 11.21 16.24
CA SER A 43 -23.43 10.16 15.35
C SER A 43 -22.19 9.45 15.94
N SER A 44 -22.39 8.33 16.62
CA SER A 44 -21.32 7.63 17.34
C SER A 44 -21.01 6.29 16.69
N ILE A 45 -19.71 6.00 16.53
CA ILE A 45 -19.19 4.71 16.10
C ILE A 45 -18.72 3.99 17.36
N PRO A 46 -18.99 2.67 17.50
CA PRO A 46 -18.46 1.89 18.62
C PRO A 46 -16.95 2.07 18.79
N SER A 47 -16.48 2.29 20.02
CA SER A 47 -15.08 2.61 20.31
C SER A 47 -14.10 1.55 19.80
N SER A 48 -14.49 0.26 19.81
CA SER A 48 -13.72 -0.84 19.25
C SER A 48 -13.48 -0.68 17.74
N LEU A 49 -14.49 -0.25 16.99
CA LEU A 49 -14.40 -0.04 15.54
C LEU A 49 -13.65 1.25 15.17
N VAL A 50 -13.58 2.23 16.08
CA VAL A 50 -12.76 3.45 15.87
C VAL A 50 -11.29 3.09 15.71
N ILE A 51 -10.79 2.14 16.52
CA ILE A 51 -9.40 1.66 16.44
C ILE A 51 -9.14 1.00 15.08
N SER A 52 -10.05 0.15 14.61
CA SER A 52 -9.97 -0.45 13.27
C SER A 52 -9.95 0.61 12.19
N GLY A 53 -10.84 1.60 12.27
CA GLY A 53 -10.92 2.70 11.29
C GLY A 53 -9.61 3.48 11.22
N PHE A 54 -9.02 3.80 12.38
CA PHE A 54 -7.72 4.45 12.45
C PHE A 54 -6.62 3.61 11.79
N LEU A 55 -6.54 2.31 12.09
CA LEU A 55 -5.56 1.41 11.48
C LEU A 55 -5.69 1.33 9.94
N LEU A 56 -6.92 1.29 9.42
CA LEU A 56 -7.19 1.28 7.98
C LEU A 56 -6.78 2.59 7.31
N ILE A 57 -7.04 3.74 7.93
CA ILE A 57 -6.61 5.06 7.43
C ILE A 57 -5.08 5.16 7.42
N VAL A 58 -4.42 4.73 8.49
CA VAL A 58 -2.96 4.69 8.58
C VAL A 58 -2.38 3.81 7.47
N ALA A 59 -2.95 2.63 7.22
CA ALA A 59 -2.53 1.74 6.15
C ALA A 59 -2.67 2.41 4.76
N LEU A 60 -3.78 3.10 4.49
CA LEU A 60 -3.99 3.86 3.26
C LEU A 60 -3.00 5.02 3.12
N GLY A 61 -2.69 5.70 4.22
CA GLY A 61 -1.68 6.76 4.25
C GLY A 61 -0.29 6.24 3.86
N PHE A 62 0.11 5.10 4.42
CA PHE A 62 1.37 4.46 4.03
C PHE A 62 1.36 3.92 2.60
N ASP A 63 0.23 3.39 2.12
CA ASP A 63 0.08 2.98 0.72
C ASP A 63 0.30 4.19 -0.21
N LEU A 64 -0.38 5.31 0.04
CA LEU A 64 -0.22 6.53 -0.75
C LEU A 64 1.22 7.07 -0.70
N PHE A 65 1.81 7.13 0.49
CA PHE A 65 3.19 7.60 0.66
C PHE A 65 4.18 6.73 -0.10
N GLN A 66 3.99 5.40 -0.08
CA GLN A 66 4.81 4.47 -0.85
C GLN A 66 4.75 4.77 -2.36
N TYR A 67 3.56 5.01 -2.92
CA TYR A 67 3.42 5.35 -4.34
C TYR A 67 4.07 6.70 -4.69
N ILE A 68 3.87 7.74 -3.87
CA ILE A 68 4.46 9.06 -4.09
C ILE A 68 6.00 8.97 -4.03
N TYR A 69 6.53 8.30 -3.00
CA TYR A 69 7.97 8.13 -2.82
C TYR A 69 8.61 7.42 -4.02
N MET A 70 8.02 6.30 -4.46
CA MET A 70 8.52 5.55 -5.61
C MET A 70 8.45 6.39 -6.89
N GLY A 71 7.33 7.11 -7.11
CA GLY A 71 7.16 7.97 -8.29
C GLY A 71 8.19 9.09 -8.39
N GLU A 72 8.42 9.82 -7.29
CA GLU A 72 9.40 10.91 -7.27
C GLU A 72 10.83 10.37 -7.38
N TYR A 73 11.13 9.23 -6.77
CA TYR A 73 12.43 8.58 -6.93
C TYR A 73 12.72 8.20 -8.39
N TYR A 74 11.79 7.51 -9.07
CA TYR A 74 11.98 7.12 -10.47
C TYR A 74 12.13 8.34 -11.37
N ARG A 75 11.40 9.42 -11.08
CA ARG A 75 11.54 10.70 -11.79
C ARG A 75 12.94 11.29 -11.63
N GLN A 76 13.48 11.34 -10.41
CA GLN A 76 14.84 11.84 -10.17
C GLN A 76 15.89 10.97 -10.85
N LYS A 77 15.76 9.64 -10.76
CA LYS A 77 16.69 8.70 -11.42
C LYS A 77 16.65 8.83 -12.95
N ALA A 78 15.47 8.94 -13.54
CA ALA A 78 15.32 9.17 -14.98
C ALA A 78 15.99 10.48 -15.42
N LYS A 79 15.89 11.55 -14.62
CA LYS A 79 16.60 12.82 -14.89
C LYS A 79 18.12 12.65 -14.84
N ASN A 80 18.65 11.91 -13.86
CA ASN A 80 20.09 11.68 -13.73
C ASN A 80 20.64 10.83 -14.88
N ILE A 81 19.97 9.72 -15.21
CA ILE A 81 20.34 8.87 -16.36
C ILE A 81 20.30 9.68 -17.66
N LYS A 82 19.26 10.49 -17.87
CA LYS A 82 19.17 11.36 -19.05
C LYS A 82 20.36 12.32 -19.14
N ARG A 83 20.78 12.92 -18.02
CA ARG A 83 21.97 13.79 -17.97
C ARG A 83 23.25 13.04 -18.32
N GLU A 84 23.43 11.82 -17.80
CA GLU A 84 24.59 10.98 -18.09
C GLU A 84 24.66 10.56 -19.56
N LEU A 85 23.54 10.16 -20.16
CA LEU A 85 23.46 9.78 -21.58
C LEU A 85 23.78 10.97 -22.51
N VAL A 86 23.21 12.15 -22.22
CA VAL A 86 23.51 13.38 -22.95
C VAL A 86 24.99 13.76 -22.82
N ALA A 87 25.59 13.60 -21.63
CA ALA A 87 27.01 13.86 -21.41
C ALA A 87 27.92 12.89 -22.20
N GLN A 88 27.45 11.68 -22.48
CA GLN A 88 28.16 10.69 -23.30
C GLN A 88 27.91 10.86 -24.81
N GLY A 89 27.15 11.89 -25.23
CA GLY A 89 26.81 12.13 -26.63
C GLY A 89 25.84 11.10 -27.21
N ILE A 90 25.20 10.28 -26.36
CA ILE A 90 24.21 9.29 -26.77
C ILE A 90 22.89 10.05 -26.94
N PRO A 91 22.32 10.14 -28.16
CA PRO A 91 21.02 10.77 -28.37
C PRO A 91 19.96 10.05 -27.53
N ASP A 92 18.99 10.82 -27.02
CA ASP A 92 17.90 10.34 -26.14
C ASP A 92 17.44 8.95 -26.60
N ILE A 93 17.67 7.92 -25.77
CA ILE A 93 17.21 6.56 -26.06
C ILE A 93 15.69 6.59 -26.00
N GLU A 94 15.05 6.68 -27.17
CA GLU A 94 13.62 6.51 -27.29
C GLU A 94 13.27 5.09 -26.86
N HIS A 95 12.54 5.01 -25.75
CA HIS A 95 11.75 3.86 -25.32
C HIS A 95 12.51 2.54 -25.14
N GLY A 96 12.81 2.22 -23.89
CA GLY A 96 12.60 0.85 -23.41
C GLY A 96 13.79 -0.08 -23.40
N ASP A 97 15.00 0.40 -23.12
CA ASP A 97 16.03 -0.52 -22.65
C ASP A 97 15.68 -0.99 -21.22
N LYS A 98 15.08 -2.17 -21.15
CA LYS A 98 14.57 -2.85 -19.95
C LYS A 98 15.70 -3.31 -19.01
N ASN A 99 16.96 -3.08 -19.36
CA ASN A 99 18.12 -3.67 -18.69
C ASN A 99 18.79 -2.79 -17.63
N HIS A 100 18.25 -1.60 -17.32
CA HIS A 100 18.75 -0.85 -16.17
C HIS A 100 18.30 -1.49 -14.86
N THR A 101 19.14 -2.39 -14.36
CA THR A 101 19.05 -3.00 -13.04
C THR A 101 18.92 -1.93 -11.95
N LEU A 102 17.91 -2.12 -11.09
CA LEU A 102 17.64 -1.25 -9.95
C LEU A 102 18.75 -1.46 -8.89
N PRO A 103 19.28 -0.38 -8.27
CA PRO A 103 20.28 -0.51 -7.22
C PRO A 103 19.69 -1.23 -6.00
N GLU A 104 20.43 -2.20 -5.48
CA GLU A 104 19.99 -3.19 -4.48
C GLU A 104 19.53 -2.56 -3.15
N ASN A 105 20.08 -1.39 -2.78
CA ASN A 105 19.75 -0.69 -1.53
C ASN A 105 18.37 0.03 -1.54
N PHE A 106 17.67 0.04 -2.68
CA PHE A 106 16.43 0.79 -2.90
C PHE A 106 15.18 0.11 -2.29
N HIS A 107 15.24 -1.18 -1.99
CA HIS A 107 14.07 -1.94 -1.56
C HIS A 107 13.65 -1.66 -0.11
N SER A 108 14.57 -1.25 0.77
CA SER A 108 14.33 -1.31 2.22
C SER A 108 13.17 -0.40 2.70
N THR A 109 13.17 0.89 2.36
CA THR A 109 12.13 1.82 2.85
C THR A 109 10.75 1.49 2.29
N SER A 110 10.64 1.22 0.99
CA SER A 110 9.37 0.84 0.35
C SER A 110 8.85 -0.49 0.88
N TYR A 111 9.76 -1.42 1.18
CA TYR A 111 9.44 -2.72 1.77
C TYR A 111 8.96 -2.60 3.23
N ILE A 112 9.58 -1.74 4.04
CA ILE A 112 9.12 -1.45 5.40
C ILE A 112 7.70 -0.89 5.37
N LEU A 113 7.43 0.11 4.53
CA LEU A 113 6.09 0.69 4.35
C LEU A 113 5.07 -0.35 3.88
N TYR A 114 5.49 -1.25 2.98
CA TYR A 114 4.67 -2.35 2.49
C TYR A 114 4.26 -3.32 3.60
N TRP A 115 5.16 -3.66 4.53
CA TRP A 115 4.80 -4.52 5.65
C TRP A 115 3.96 -3.81 6.70
N ILE A 116 4.29 -2.56 7.04
CA ILE A 116 3.50 -1.78 8.00
C ILE A 116 2.04 -1.70 7.55
N LYS A 117 1.76 -1.36 6.28
CA LYS A 117 0.39 -1.28 5.78
C LYS A 117 -0.34 -2.63 5.84
N LEU A 118 0.32 -3.74 5.49
CA LEU A 118 -0.29 -5.06 5.52
C LEU A 118 -0.62 -5.51 6.94
N THR A 119 0.30 -5.30 7.88
CA THR A 119 0.08 -5.60 9.29
C THR A 119 -1.04 -4.73 9.87
N SER A 120 -1.08 -3.43 9.55
CA SER A 120 -2.18 -2.55 9.97
C SER A 120 -3.55 -3.03 9.47
N ILE A 121 -3.66 -3.43 8.20
CA ILE A 121 -4.91 -3.97 7.66
C ILE A 121 -5.28 -5.28 8.35
N PHE A 122 -4.32 -6.20 8.51
CA PHE A 122 -4.58 -7.47 9.18
C PHE A 122 -5.10 -7.26 10.61
N LEU A 123 -4.44 -6.41 11.39
CA LEU A 123 -4.87 -6.08 12.76
C LEU A 123 -6.25 -5.41 12.78
N ALA A 124 -6.54 -4.50 11.85
CA ALA A 124 -7.86 -3.88 11.75
C ALA A 124 -8.97 -4.93 11.51
N TYR A 125 -8.70 -5.91 10.65
CA TYR A 125 -9.65 -6.99 10.38
C TYR A 125 -9.83 -7.93 11.56
N LEU A 126 -8.80 -8.18 12.38
CA LEU A 126 -8.96 -8.93 13.63
C LEU A 126 -9.92 -8.21 14.58
N VAL A 127 -9.77 -6.89 14.74
CA VAL A 127 -10.65 -6.10 15.62
C VAL A 127 -12.08 -6.04 15.08
N ILE A 128 -12.27 -5.86 13.76
CA ILE A 128 -13.60 -5.93 13.13
C ILE A 128 -14.23 -7.31 13.38
N LEU A 129 -13.47 -8.39 13.19
CA LEU A 129 -13.97 -9.74 13.38
C LEU A 129 -14.36 -10.01 14.84
N SER A 130 -13.52 -9.61 15.81
CA SER A 130 -13.83 -9.72 17.23
C SER A 130 -15.13 -8.98 17.58
N TYR A 131 -15.32 -7.76 17.08
CA TYR A 131 -16.55 -7.00 17.28
C TYR A 131 -17.78 -7.71 16.71
N LEU A 132 -17.68 -8.27 15.49
CA LEU A 132 -18.79 -9.01 14.87
C LEU A 132 -19.15 -10.28 15.64
N ILE A 133 -18.16 -10.99 16.19
CA ILE A 133 -18.39 -12.19 17.01
C ILE A 133 -19.09 -11.80 18.32
N GLU A 134 -18.60 -10.77 19.01
CA GLU A 134 -19.23 -10.27 20.23
C GLU A 134 -20.69 -9.85 19.99
N LEU A 135 -20.94 -9.12 18.89
CA LEU A 135 -22.28 -8.71 18.50
C LEU A 135 -23.20 -9.91 18.24
N TYR A 136 -22.70 -10.95 17.55
CA TYR A 136 -23.47 -12.17 17.28
C TYR A 136 -23.79 -12.97 18.55
N LEU A 137 -22.88 -13.01 19.52
CA LEU A 137 -23.09 -13.74 20.78
C LEU A 137 -24.06 -13.03 21.74
N ILE A 138 -24.20 -11.71 21.61
CA ILE A 138 -25.10 -10.89 22.44
C ILE A 138 -26.52 -10.81 21.83
N SER A 139 -26.64 -10.99 20.52
CA SER A 139 -27.92 -11.03 19.78
C SER A 139 -28.70 -12.32 20.02
#